data_AF-A0A1F6D1X2-F1
#
_entry.id   AF-A0A1F6D1X2-F1
#
_cell.length_a   1.000
_cell.length_b   1.000
_cell.length_c   1.000
_cell.angle_alpha   90.00
_cell.angle_beta   90.00
_cell.angle_gamma   90.00
#
_symmetry.space_group_name_H-M   'P 1'
#
loop_
_entity.id
_entity.type
_entity.pdbx_description
1 polymer ?
#
loop_
_entity_poly.entity_id
_entity_poly.type
_entity_poly.pdbx_seq_one_letter_code
_entity_poly.pdbx_strand_id
1 'polypeptide(L)'
;MALHDLYKKQKDDEIIVWTSNDPEHEGFSVLRDYPPGCGFLPVKKPDGKNDTKVLIKTGFARSAVKDNKVVLFVDAAKFELYLSGRFRYNFEDTSSPTKEAVDKSNQSPQPVPLQDHDRYIYDIKTQTIYDTQNKKEVSTNELVDTIYKLHFQTIRGRKGVILKGKITAQQWVCGKAVPKMEFGLKWFNQKCFGKDIVKNKDDWGEGLFRPIPHARLITLYPHTVPFFESTTQISKMAVFWISLTILVGYYLLPERWALDSVSSIAAVILLVFIFDVWLPRAVLVLINILIRFRMWFGTKKFHFR
;
A
#
# COMPACT_ATOMS: atom_id res chain seq x y z
N MET A 1 22.83 15.44 -19.79
CA MET A 1 21.81 16.48 -19.57
C MET A 1 20.89 15.93 -18.51
N ALA A 2 20.68 16.67 -17.43
CA ALA A 2 19.93 16.19 -16.27
C ALA A 2 18.42 16.24 -16.56
N LEU A 3 17.61 15.44 -15.87
CA LEU A 3 16.17 15.37 -16.11
C LEU A 3 15.46 16.74 -16.06
N HIS A 4 15.94 17.65 -15.20
CA HIS A 4 15.39 18.99 -15.04
C HIS A 4 15.66 19.92 -16.24
N ASP A 5 16.75 19.69 -16.98
CA ASP A 5 17.11 20.47 -18.18
C ASP A 5 16.10 20.25 -19.32
N LEU A 6 15.41 19.12 -19.30
CA LEU A 6 14.39 18.75 -20.29
C LEU A 6 13.06 19.48 -20.06
N TYR A 7 12.87 20.09 -18.89
CA TYR A 7 11.66 20.83 -18.57
C TYR A 7 11.74 22.28 -19.02
N LYS A 8 10.85 22.68 -19.94
CA LYS A 8 10.71 24.09 -20.34
C LYS A 8 9.78 24.81 -19.38
N LYS A 9 10.33 25.68 -18.55
CA LYS A 9 9.59 26.48 -17.55
C LYS A 9 8.40 27.23 -18.21
N GLN A 10 7.17 27.03 -17.70
CA GLN A 10 6.03 27.88 -18.07
C GLN A 10 6.03 29.17 -17.23
N LYS A 11 5.32 30.21 -17.70
CA LYS A 11 5.39 31.57 -17.16
C LYS A 11 5.18 31.66 -15.64
N ASP A 12 4.30 30.82 -15.08
CA ASP A 12 3.87 30.87 -13.68
C ASP A 12 4.46 29.73 -12.83
N ASP A 13 5.36 28.92 -13.41
CA ASP A 13 5.99 27.82 -12.69
C ASP A 13 7.20 28.29 -11.89
N GLU A 14 7.38 27.78 -10.67
CA GLU A 14 8.65 27.84 -9.96
C GLU A 14 9.29 26.44 -9.94
N ILE A 15 10.59 26.34 -10.19
CA ILE A 15 11.31 25.05 -10.30
C ILE A 15 12.29 24.94 -9.14
N ILE A 16 12.28 23.81 -8.45
CA ILE A 16 13.22 23.46 -7.38
C ILE A 16 13.98 22.20 -7.82
N VAL A 17 15.28 22.30 -8.05
CA VAL A 17 16.12 21.16 -8.43
C VAL A 17 16.65 20.47 -7.17
N TRP A 18 16.69 19.14 -7.13
CA TRP A 18 17.07 18.38 -5.92
C TRP A 18 18.58 18.19 -5.73
N THR A 19 19.37 18.48 -6.76
CA THR A 19 20.79 18.11 -6.87
C THR A 19 21.72 18.75 -5.83
N SER A 20 21.27 19.75 -5.07
CA SER A 20 22.08 20.39 -4.03
C SER A 20 22.05 19.70 -2.67
N ASN A 21 21.01 18.92 -2.35
CA ASN A 21 20.80 18.41 -0.98
C ASN A 21 20.63 16.89 -0.86
N ASP A 22 20.51 16.16 -1.98
CA ASP A 22 20.31 14.71 -1.98
C ASP A 22 21.18 14.04 -3.06
N PRO A 23 22.32 13.41 -2.68
CA PRO A 23 23.23 12.80 -3.65
C PRO A 23 22.68 11.50 -4.26
N GLU A 24 21.66 10.88 -3.64
CA GLU A 24 21.08 9.61 -4.05
C GLU A 24 19.92 9.79 -5.05
N HIS A 25 19.31 10.97 -5.08
CA HIS A 25 18.14 11.27 -5.91
C HIS A 25 18.44 12.33 -6.97
N GLU A 26 17.92 12.13 -8.17
CA GLU A 26 17.98 13.11 -9.26
C GLU A 26 16.57 13.47 -9.71
N GLY A 27 16.29 14.77 -9.79
CA GLY A 27 14.98 15.24 -10.20
C GLY A 27 14.74 16.72 -9.91
N PHE A 28 13.48 17.10 -10.01
CA PHE A 28 13.03 18.46 -9.80
C PHE A 28 11.60 18.49 -9.28
N SER A 29 11.22 19.64 -8.75
CA SER A 29 9.84 19.94 -8.38
C SER A 29 9.35 21.19 -9.08
N VAL A 30 8.08 21.19 -9.45
CA VAL A 30 7.37 22.32 -10.03
C VAL A 30 6.31 22.77 -9.05
N LEU A 31 6.34 24.06 -8.69
CA LEU A 31 5.27 24.74 -7.99
C LEU A 31 4.41 25.48 -9.02
N ARG A 32 3.12 25.15 -9.05
CA ARG A 32 2.14 25.77 -9.95
C ARG A 32 0.91 26.23 -9.18
N ASP A 33 0.38 27.39 -9.52
CA ASP A 33 -0.86 27.89 -8.92
C ASP A 33 -2.06 27.05 -9.31
N TYR A 34 -3.04 26.93 -8.41
CA TYR A 34 -4.34 26.36 -8.76
C TYR A 34 -5.08 27.30 -9.72
N PRO A 35 -5.80 26.78 -10.72
CA PRO A 35 -6.47 27.64 -11.69
C PRO A 35 -7.71 28.26 -11.04
N PRO A 36 -8.12 29.47 -11.48
CA PRO A 36 -9.28 30.16 -10.92
C PRO A 36 -10.57 29.37 -11.16
N GLY A 37 -11.52 29.48 -10.23
CA GLY A 37 -12.87 28.88 -10.38
C GLY A 37 -12.93 27.36 -10.24
N CYS A 38 -11.91 26.72 -9.68
CA CYS A 38 -11.82 25.27 -9.59
C CYS A 38 -12.61 24.61 -8.44
N GLY A 39 -13.29 25.41 -7.62
CA GLY A 39 -13.99 24.96 -6.42
C GLY A 39 -13.08 24.91 -5.19
N PHE A 40 -11.81 24.52 -5.33
CA PHE A 40 -10.81 24.68 -4.28
C PHE A 40 -10.44 26.16 -4.13
N LEU A 41 -10.39 26.63 -2.89
CA LEU A 41 -9.98 27.98 -2.55
C LEU A 41 -8.55 27.93 -2.00
N PRO A 42 -7.50 28.26 -2.79
CA PRO A 42 -6.14 28.28 -2.28
C PRO A 42 -6.01 29.34 -1.18
N VAL A 43 -5.23 29.03 -0.13
CA VAL A 43 -4.93 29.99 0.93
C VAL A 43 -4.18 31.16 0.30
N LYS A 44 -4.55 32.38 0.68
CA LYS A 44 -3.87 33.59 0.24
C LYS A 44 -3.04 34.18 1.38
N LYS A 45 -1.89 34.73 1.01
CA LYS A 45 -1.09 35.59 1.88
C LYS A 45 -1.77 36.95 2.04
N PRO A 46 -1.35 37.75 3.04
CA PRO A 46 -1.88 39.11 3.24
C PRO A 46 -1.69 40.02 2.02
N ASP A 47 -0.66 39.77 1.19
CA ASP A 47 -0.40 40.50 -0.06
C ASP A 47 -1.32 40.09 -1.23
N GLY A 48 -2.25 39.16 -0.99
CA GLY A 48 -3.21 38.66 -1.98
C GLY A 48 -2.67 37.56 -2.91
N LYS A 49 -1.38 37.20 -2.82
CA LYS A 49 -0.80 36.08 -3.58
C LYS A 49 -1.20 34.75 -2.97
N ASN A 50 -1.21 33.70 -3.77
CA ASN A 50 -1.48 32.35 -3.27
C ASN A 50 -0.32 31.86 -2.40
N ASP A 51 -0.63 31.47 -1.17
CA ASP A 51 0.25 30.68 -0.31
C ASP A 51 0.22 29.20 -0.72
N THR A 52 -0.97 28.72 -1.08
CA THR A 52 -1.16 27.33 -1.50
C THR A 52 -0.92 27.14 -2.99
N LYS A 53 0.01 26.25 -3.33
CA LYS A 53 0.34 25.84 -4.69
C LYS A 53 0.22 24.32 -4.85
N VAL A 54 0.21 23.84 -6.08
CA VAL A 54 0.44 22.44 -6.41
C VAL A 54 1.94 22.20 -6.47
N LEU A 55 2.45 21.26 -5.68
CA LEU A 55 3.82 20.77 -5.77
C LEU A 55 3.82 19.46 -6.56
N ILE A 56 4.45 19.48 -7.73
CA ILE A 56 4.66 18.30 -8.57
C ILE A 56 6.11 17.89 -8.45
N LYS A 57 6.39 16.68 -7.99
CA LYS A 57 7.73 16.13 -7.83
C LYS A 57 7.97 15.09 -8.90
N THR A 58 9.10 15.16 -9.60
CA THR A 58 9.48 14.18 -10.61
C THR A 58 10.96 13.88 -10.50
N GLY A 59 11.32 12.60 -10.34
CA GLY A 59 12.70 12.16 -10.45
C GLY A 59 12.89 10.68 -10.18
N PHE A 60 14.11 10.28 -9.84
CA PHE A 60 14.46 8.88 -9.61
C PHE A 60 15.62 8.72 -8.62
N ALA A 61 15.71 7.55 -8.00
CA ALA A 61 16.87 7.16 -7.21
C ALA A 61 17.96 6.60 -8.13
N ARG A 62 19.20 7.09 -8.00
CA ARG A 62 20.33 6.65 -8.84
C ARG A 62 20.65 5.17 -8.68
N SER A 63 20.41 4.61 -7.49
CA SER A 63 20.56 3.18 -7.20
C SER A 63 19.57 2.28 -7.93
N ALA A 64 18.45 2.83 -8.44
CA ALA A 64 17.41 2.08 -9.14
C ALA A 64 17.65 1.97 -10.65
N VAL A 65 18.69 2.61 -11.19
CA VAL A 65 19.02 2.61 -12.61
C VAL A 65 19.47 1.22 -13.05
N LYS A 66 18.84 0.67 -14.09
CA LYS A 66 19.22 -0.60 -14.73
C LYS A 66 19.26 -0.42 -16.24
N ASP A 67 20.37 -0.78 -16.87
CA ASP A 67 20.53 -0.68 -18.34
C ASP A 67 20.19 0.71 -18.91
N ASN A 68 20.61 1.77 -18.21
CA ASN A 68 20.29 3.19 -18.51
C ASN A 68 18.80 3.56 -18.45
N LYS A 69 17.95 2.67 -17.91
CA LYS A 69 16.53 2.92 -17.70
C LYS A 69 16.21 2.97 -16.22
N VAL A 70 15.29 3.85 -15.88
CA VAL A 70 14.84 4.01 -14.50
C VAL A 70 13.38 4.42 -14.47
N VAL A 71 12.66 3.92 -13.48
CA VAL A 71 11.27 4.32 -13.27
C VAL A 71 11.26 5.63 -12.49
N LEU A 72 10.49 6.61 -12.97
CA LEU A 72 10.35 7.90 -12.31
C LEU A 72 9.33 7.80 -11.19
N PHE A 73 9.67 8.36 -10.02
CA PHE A 73 8.67 8.72 -9.03
C PHE A 73 8.06 10.08 -9.39
N VAL A 74 6.73 10.09 -9.49
CA VAL A 74 5.95 11.28 -9.82
C VAL A 74 4.89 11.50 -8.77
N ASP A 75 4.96 12.61 -8.04
CA ASP A 75 3.98 12.99 -7.02
C ASP A 75 3.33 14.33 -7.35
N ALA A 76 2.08 14.51 -6.95
CA ALA A 76 1.44 15.82 -6.92
C ALA A 76 0.67 16.01 -5.61
N ALA A 77 0.91 17.12 -4.91
CA ALA A 77 0.26 17.40 -3.64
C ALA A 77 -0.04 18.89 -3.48
N LYS A 78 -0.97 19.19 -2.55
CA LYS A 78 -1.15 20.54 -2.02
C LYS A 78 0.10 20.93 -1.24
N PHE A 79 0.64 22.11 -1.50
CA PHE A 79 1.82 22.64 -0.83
C PHE A 79 1.54 24.06 -0.33
N GLU A 80 1.82 24.31 0.94
CA GLU A 80 1.60 25.59 1.60
C GLU A 80 2.96 26.23 1.84
N LEU A 81 3.23 27.34 1.14
CA LEU A 81 4.53 28.02 1.16
C LEU A 81 4.91 28.43 2.59
N TYR A 82 3.96 28.96 3.37
CA TYR A 82 4.23 29.36 4.75
C TYR A 82 4.66 28.19 5.65
N LEU A 83 4.04 27.02 5.48
CA LEU A 83 4.34 25.80 6.25
C LEU A 83 5.58 25.05 5.77
N SER A 84 6.09 25.35 4.57
CA SER A 84 7.29 24.68 4.03
C SER A 84 8.52 24.76 4.95
N GLY A 85 8.61 25.79 5.78
CA GLY A 85 9.65 25.97 6.80
C GLY A 85 9.13 26.02 8.24
N ARG A 86 7.86 25.67 8.49
CA ARG A 86 7.21 25.85 9.80
C ARG A 86 6.26 24.71 10.12
N PHE A 87 6.18 24.32 11.39
CA PHE A 87 5.30 23.24 11.82
C PHE A 87 3.80 23.61 11.78
N ARG A 88 3.47 24.89 12.01
CA ARG A 88 2.09 25.37 12.06
C ARG A 88 1.99 26.83 11.61
N TYR A 89 0.78 27.25 11.27
CA TYR A 89 0.46 28.66 11.05
C TYR A 89 0.65 29.47 12.34
N ASN A 90 1.33 30.60 12.24
CA ASN A 90 1.40 31.60 13.30
C ASN A 90 0.65 32.85 12.86
N PHE A 91 -0.60 33.01 13.30
CA PHE A 91 -1.46 34.12 12.88
C PHE A 91 -1.02 35.49 13.40
N GLU A 92 -0.03 35.54 14.30
CA GLU A 92 0.61 36.77 14.76
C GLU A 92 1.73 37.24 13.81
N ASP A 93 2.24 36.35 12.95
CA ASP A 93 3.25 36.66 11.94
C ASP A 93 2.62 37.39 10.75
N THR A 94 3.16 38.55 10.40
CA THR A 94 2.68 39.40 9.29
C THR A 94 2.81 38.73 7.92
N SER A 95 3.67 37.71 7.80
CA SER A 95 3.83 36.90 6.59
C SER A 95 2.90 35.68 6.54
N SER A 96 2.23 35.35 7.65
CA SER A 96 1.28 34.24 7.71
C SER A 96 -0.02 34.59 7.00
N PRO A 97 -0.63 33.63 6.28
CA PRO A 97 -2.03 33.72 5.93
C PRO A 97 -2.92 33.97 7.17
N THR A 98 -4.01 34.69 6.98
CA THR A 98 -4.97 34.94 8.06
C THR A 98 -5.74 33.67 8.39
N LYS A 99 -6.23 33.58 9.64
CA LYS A 99 -7.03 32.45 10.09
C LYS A 99 -8.27 32.24 9.23
N GLU A 100 -8.95 33.33 8.85
CA GLU A 100 -10.14 33.27 8.00
C GLU A 100 -9.83 32.72 6.60
N ALA A 101 -8.65 33.03 6.04
CA ALA A 101 -8.23 32.51 4.74
C ALA A 101 -7.95 31.00 4.81
N VAL A 102 -7.30 30.55 5.88
CA VAL A 102 -7.03 29.12 6.15
C VAL A 102 -8.34 28.36 6.35
N ASP A 103 -9.25 28.89 7.18
CA ASP A 103 -10.54 28.25 7.47
C ASP A 103 -11.42 28.14 6.21
N LYS A 104 -11.48 29.19 5.39
CA LYS A 104 -12.19 29.16 4.09
C LYS A 104 -11.59 28.13 3.13
N SER A 105 -10.25 28.03 3.08
CA SER A 105 -9.59 27.00 2.26
C SER A 105 -9.98 25.61 2.73
N ASN A 106 -9.89 25.34 4.04
CA ASN A 106 -10.22 24.04 4.63
C ASN A 106 -11.67 23.61 4.40
N GLN A 107 -12.61 24.55 4.39
CA GLN A 107 -14.02 24.30 4.09
C GLN A 107 -14.29 24.02 2.60
N SER A 108 -13.39 24.44 1.71
CA SER A 108 -13.51 24.16 0.27
C SER A 108 -13.12 22.72 -0.07
N PRO A 109 -13.55 22.17 -1.23
CA PRO A 109 -13.14 20.85 -1.69
C PRO A 109 -11.62 20.69 -1.72
N GLN A 110 -11.08 19.83 -0.84
CA GLN A 110 -9.63 19.62 -0.77
C GLN A 110 -9.12 18.75 -1.95
N PRO A 111 -7.98 19.10 -2.57
CA PRO A 111 -7.28 18.23 -3.49
C PRO A 111 -6.74 16.98 -2.78
N VAL A 112 -6.64 15.86 -3.50
CA VAL A 112 -6.04 14.62 -2.97
C VAL A 112 -4.64 14.44 -3.54
N PRO A 113 -3.62 14.15 -2.71
CA PRO A 113 -2.30 13.82 -3.21
C PRO A 113 -2.32 12.63 -4.18
N LEU A 114 -1.58 12.75 -5.27
CA LEU A 114 -1.38 11.69 -6.25
C LEU A 114 0.07 11.21 -6.17
N GLN A 115 0.25 9.90 -6.32
CA GLN A 115 1.54 9.23 -6.41
C GLN A 115 1.49 8.27 -7.58
N ASP A 116 2.40 8.42 -8.55
CA ASP A 116 2.52 7.61 -9.76
C ASP A 116 3.98 7.22 -9.98
N HIS A 117 4.43 6.19 -9.26
CA HIS A 117 5.84 5.78 -9.21
C HIS A 117 6.21 4.68 -10.20
N ASP A 118 5.25 4.20 -11.00
CA ASP A 118 5.42 3.01 -11.84
C ASP A 118 4.92 3.20 -13.29
N ARG A 119 4.71 4.44 -13.72
CA ARG A 119 4.16 4.73 -15.06
C ARG A 119 5.20 5.21 -16.05
N TYR A 120 6.08 6.09 -15.62
CA TYR A 120 7.01 6.78 -16.50
C TYR A 120 8.38 6.13 -16.39
N ILE A 121 8.91 5.66 -17.51
CA ILE A 121 10.26 5.12 -17.60
C ILE A 121 11.11 6.17 -18.29
N TYR A 122 12.17 6.62 -17.62
CA TYR A 122 13.16 7.51 -18.19
C TYR A 122 14.34 6.70 -18.71
N ASP A 123 14.68 6.90 -19.97
CA ASP A 123 15.91 6.40 -20.58
C ASP A 123 16.95 7.52 -20.53
N ILE A 124 18.00 7.31 -19.73
CA ILE A 124 19.05 8.28 -19.45
C ILE A 124 19.90 8.51 -20.71
N LYS A 125 20.04 7.50 -21.57
CA LYS A 125 20.86 7.57 -22.77
C LYS A 125 20.17 8.38 -23.87
N THR A 126 18.89 8.08 -24.14
CA THR A 126 18.11 8.78 -25.16
C THR A 126 17.49 10.08 -24.65
N GLN A 127 17.46 10.29 -23.33
CA GLN A 127 16.80 11.42 -22.66
C GLN A 127 15.30 11.49 -22.97
N THR A 128 14.67 10.35 -23.21
CA THR A 128 13.23 10.25 -23.47
C THR A 128 12.49 9.64 -22.29
N ILE A 129 11.24 10.07 -22.10
CA ILE A 129 10.34 9.50 -21.10
C ILE A 129 9.28 8.69 -21.83
N TYR A 130 9.15 7.42 -21.46
CA TYR A 130 8.13 6.52 -21.99
C TYR A 130 6.99 6.37 -21.00
N ASP A 131 5.77 6.69 -21.44
CA ASP A 131 4.54 6.45 -20.69
C ASP A 131 4.06 5.01 -20.95
N THR A 132 4.27 4.13 -19.98
CA THR A 132 3.90 2.70 -20.07
C THR A 132 2.39 2.49 -20.21
N GLN A 133 1.57 3.44 -19.75
CA GLN A 133 0.11 3.32 -19.80
C GLN A 133 -0.42 3.69 -21.18
N ASN A 134 0.05 4.79 -21.75
CA ASN A 134 -0.39 5.26 -23.08
C ASN A 134 0.47 4.71 -24.22
N LYS A 135 1.52 3.94 -23.90
CA LYS A 135 2.46 3.32 -24.84
C LYS A 135 3.09 4.32 -25.82
N LYS A 136 3.41 5.53 -25.33
CA LYS A 136 3.99 6.60 -26.13
C LYS A 136 5.11 7.31 -25.39
N GLU A 137 6.01 7.93 -26.14
CA GLU A 137 6.95 8.88 -25.58
C GLU A 137 6.23 10.17 -25.20
N VAL A 138 6.67 10.77 -24.11
CA VAL A 138 6.14 12.02 -23.57
C VAL A 138 7.30 12.95 -23.22
N SER A 139 7.09 14.24 -23.39
CA SER A 139 8.04 15.24 -22.91
C SER A 139 7.87 15.45 -21.40
N THR A 140 8.90 16.02 -20.75
CA THR A 140 8.83 16.39 -19.34
C THR A 140 7.70 17.41 -19.07
N ASN A 141 7.45 18.32 -20.00
CA ASN A 141 6.31 19.24 -19.95
C ASN A 141 4.96 18.52 -20.00
N GLU A 142 4.80 17.56 -20.92
CA GLU A 142 3.57 16.76 -21.01
C GLU A 142 3.32 15.91 -19.77
N LEU A 143 4.38 15.36 -19.15
CA LEU A 143 4.30 14.64 -17.89
C LEU A 143 3.75 15.55 -16.79
N VAL A 144 4.36 16.72 -16.58
CA VAL A 144 3.93 17.69 -15.55
C VAL A 144 2.50 18.16 -15.79
N ASP A 145 2.14 18.51 -17.03
CA ASP A 145 0.79 18.95 -17.38
C ASP A 145 -0.26 17.85 -17.21
N THR A 146 0.10 16.61 -17.52
CA THR A 146 -0.79 15.45 -17.31
C THR A 146 -1.07 15.29 -15.82
N ILE A 147 -0.03 15.25 -15.00
CA ILE A 147 -0.14 15.05 -13.55
C ILE A 147 -0.88 16.22 -12.89
N TYR A 148 -0.60 17.45 -13.31
CA TYR A 148 -1.33 18.64 -12.87
C TYR A 148 -2.83 18.52 -13.17
N LYS A 149 -3.21 18.12 -14.39
CA LYS A 149 -4.61 17.90 -14.78
C LYS A 149 -5.26 16.77 -13.97
N LEU A 150 -4.53 15.70 -13.67
CA LEU A 150 -5.04 14.59 -12.84
C LEU A 150 -5.29 15.04 -11.41
N HIS A 151 -4.34 15.76 -10.81
CA HIS A 151 -4.47 16.33 -9.47
C HIS A 151 -5.67 17.27 -9.39
N PHE A 152 -5.82 18.10 -10.41
CA PHE A 152 -6.95 19.00 -10.56
C PHE A 152 -8.31 18.28 -10.62
N GLN A 153 -8.39 17.15 -11.34
CA GLN A 153 -9.63 16.36 -11.45
C GLN A 153 -10.11 15.82 -10.10
N THR A 154 -9.22 15.67 -9.10
CA THR A 154 -9.60 15.23 -7.74
C THR A 154 -10.55 16.22 -7.04
N ILE A 155 -10.53 17.49 -7.45
CA ILE A 155 -11.31 18.58 -6.86
C ILE A 155 -12.69 18.72 -7.54
N ARG A 156 -12.80 18.30 -8.82
CA ARG A 156 -13.91 18.70 -9.69
C ARG A 156 -15.12 17.75 -9.60
N GLY A 157 -16.16 18.19 -8.89
CA GLY A 157 -17.52 17.62 -8.95
C GLY A 157 -17.61 16.11 -8.72
N ARG A 158 -18.51 15.43 -9.44
CA ARG A 158 -18.77 13.98 -9.29
C ARG A 158 -17.54 13.11 -9.57
N LYS A 159 -16.70 13.48 -10.54
CA LYS A 159 -15.47 12.73 -10.87
C LYS A 159 -14.47 12.76 -9.71
N GLY A 160 -14.31 13.92 -9.07
CA GLY A 160 -13.48 14.07 -7.88
C GLY A 160 -13.97 13.20 -6.71
N VAL A 161 -15.28 13.18 -6.44
CA VAL A 161 -15.86 12.33 -5.38
C VAL A 161 -15.61 10.84 -5.64
N ILE A 162 -15.81 10.37 -6.86
CA ILE A 162 -15.54 8.96 -7.23
C ILE A 162 -14.06 8.63 -7.03
N LEU A 163 -13.15 9.53 -7.46
CA LEU A 163 -11.72 9.34 -7.32
C LEU A 163 -11.27 9.34 -5.86
N LYS A 164 -11.81 10.27 -5.05
CA LYS A 164 -11.62 10.29 -3.59
C LYS A 164 -12.06 9.00 -2.95
N GLY A 165 -13.29 8.56 -3.25
CA GLY A 165 -13.83 7.30 -2.72
C GLY A 165 -12.96 6.09 -3.09
N LYS A 166 -12.46 6.07 -4.33
CA LYS A 166 -11.53 5.07 -4.83
C LYS A 166 -10.19 5.06 -4.08
N ILE A 167 -9.54 6.21 -3.93
CA ILE A 167 -8.26 6.35 -3.18
C ILE A 167 -8.47 5.97 -1.71
N THR A 168 -9.53 6.46 -1.07
CA THR A 168 -9.88 6.14 0.32
C THR A 168 -10.15 4.65 0.49
N ALA A 169 -10.89 4.02 -0.43
CA ALA A 169 -11.15 2.59 -0.40
C ALA A 169 -9.84 1.79 -0.54
N GLN A 170 -8.93 2.20 -1.43
CA GLN A 170 -7.63 1.57 -1.58
C GLN A 170 -6.78 1.70 -0.31
N GLN A 171 -6.69 2.89 0.27
CA GLN A 171 -5.99 3.10 1.54
C GLN A 171 -6.61 2.30 2.69
N TRP A 172 -7.94 2.20 2.73
CA TRP A 172 -8.63 1.41 3.75
C TRP A 172 -8.41 -0.09 3.56
N VAL A 173 -8.58 -0.61 2.35
CA VAL A 173 -8.39 -2.04 2.04
C VAL A 173 -6.94 -2.44 2.28
N CYS A 174 -5.99 -1.74 1.66
CA CYS A 174 -4.57 -2.10 1.71
C CYS A 174 -3.92 -1.76 3.05
N GLY A 175 -4.30 -0.63 3.67
CA GLY A 175 -3.68 -0.13 4.89
C GLY A 175 -4.33 -0.61 6.19
N LYS A 176 -5.62 -1.01 6.16
CA LYS A 176 -6.35 -1.41 7.38
C LYS A 176 -7.00 -2.78 7.28
N ALA A 177 -7.85 -3.01 6.29
CA ALA A 177 -8.70 -4.21 6.26
C ALA A 177 -7.88 -5.49 6.07
N VAL A 178 -7.04 -5.55 5.03
CA VAL A 178 -6.20 -6.72 4.75
C VAL A 178 -5.22 -7.02 5.90
N PRO A 179 -4.44 -6.03 6.43
CA PRO A 179 -3.58 -6.28 7.59
C PRO A 179 -4.33 -6.79 8.82
N LYS A 180 -5.54 -6.30 9.10
CA LYS A 180 -6.37 -6.80 10.21
C LYS A 180 -6.83 -8.24 9.98
N MET A 181 -7.22 -8.60 8.74
CA MET A 181 -7.58 -9.97 8.39
C MET A 181 -6.37 -10.91 8.49
N GLU A 182 -5.20 -10.50 7.98
CA GLU A 182 -3.95 -11.26 8.13
C GLU A 182 -3.62 -11.50 9.61
N PHE A 183 -3.74 -10.46 10.45
CA PHE A 183 -3.54 -10.58 11.89
C PHE A 183 -4.55 -11.55 12.53
N GLY A 184 -5.83 -11.42 12.19
CA GLY A 184 -6.90 -12.31 12.68
C GLY A 184 -6.66 -13.77 12.30
N LEU A 185 -6.24 -14.04 11.06
CA LEU A 185 -5.92 -15.39 10.59
C LEU A 185 -4.67 -15.96 11.27
N LYS A 186 -3.64 -15.15 11.53
CA LYS A 186 -2.46 -15.57 12.31
C LYS A 186 -2.84 -15.92 13.74
N TRP A 187 -3.62 -15.05 14.37
CA TRP A 187 -4.13 -15.29 15.72
C TRP A 187 -5.00 -16.55 15.77
N PHE A 188 -5.88 -16.75 14.79
CA PHE A 188 -6.70 -17.96 14.66
C PHE A 188 -5.81 -19.20 14.52
N ASN A 189 -4.77 -19.16 13.69
CA ASN A 189 -3.84 -20.28 13.52
C ASN A 189 -3.11 -20.63 14.83
N GLN A 190 -2.69 -19.60 15.56
CA GLN A 190 -2.02 -19.74 16.85
C GLN A 190 -2.95 -20.32 17.92
N LYS A 191 -4.20 -19.83 18.00
CA LYS A 191 -5.14 -20.23 19.04
C LYS A 191 -5.82 -21.56 18.76
N CYS A 192 -6.22 -21.82 17.52
CA CYS A 192 -6.96 -23.01 17.15
C CYS A 192 -6.06 -24.20 16.79
N PHE A 193 -4.82 -23.97 16.36
CA PHE A 193 -3.92 -25.06 15.94
C PHE A 193 -2.55 -25.03 16.62
N GLY A 194 -2.24 -24.03 17.44
CA GLY A 194 -0.93 -23.94 18.10
C GLY A 194 0.22 -23.70 17.12
N LYS A 195 -0.06 -23.15 15.94
CA LYS A 195 0.94 -22.88 14.89
C LYS A 195 1.14 -21.39 14.68
N ASP A 196 2.38 -20.99 14.50
CA ASP A 196 2.76 -19.60 14.27
C ASP A 196 3.59 -19.45 12.98
N ILE A 197 3.66 -18.23 12.47
CA ILE A 197 4.40 -17.89 11.27
C ILE A 197 5.61 -17.06 11.67
N VAL A 198 6.80 -17.66 11.62
CA VAL A 198 8.05 -16.96 11.90
C VAL A 198 8.39 -16.06 10.72
N LYS A 199 8.47 -14.75 10.96
CA LYS A 199 8.97 -13.81 9.95
C LYS A 199 10.48 -13.97 9.80
N ASN A 200 10.94 -13.89 8.56
CA ASN A 200 12.36 -13.66 8.30
C ASN A 200 12.73 -12.26 8.81
N LYS A 201 13.77 -12.14 9.63
CA LYS A 201 14.27 -10.82 10.06
C LYS A 201 14.99 -10.08 8.93
N ASP A 202 15.54 -10.83 7.98
CA ASP A 202 16.39 -10.30 6.91
C ASP A 202 15.63 -9.99 5.62
N ASP A 203 14.36 -10.42 5.50
CA ASP A 203 13.49 -10.09 4.36
C ASP A 203 12.28 -9.29 4.82
N TRP A 204 12.43 -7.96 4.88
CA TRP A 204 11.34 -7.03 5.16
C TRP A 204 10.19 -7.15 4.15
N GLY A 205 10.46 -7.59 2.92
CA GLY A 205 9.44 -7.72 1.89
C GLY A 205 8.50 -8.92 2.08
N GLU A 206 8.87 -9.89 2.91
CA GLU A 206 8.10 -11.11 3.14
C GLU A 206 6.83 -10.81 3.96
N GLY A 207 5.66 -11.17 3.41
CA GLY A 207 4.36 -10.84 4.00
C GLY A 207 3.87 -9.42 3.71
N LEU A 208 4.73 -8.55 3.16
CA LEU A 208 4.36 -7.21 2.70
C LEU A 208 4.17 -7.15 1.18
N PHE A 209 5.18 -7.59 0.43
CA PHE A 209 5.23 -7.56 -1.04
C PHE A 209 5.45 -8.95 -1.64
N ARG A 210 5.55 -9.99 -0.81
CA ARG A 210 5.75 -11.37 -1.27
C ARG A 210 4.97 -12.34 -0.40
N PRO A 211 4.49 -13.45 -0.97
CA PRO A 211 3.85 -14.51 -0.20
C PRO A 211 4.86 -15.15 0.77
N ILE A 212 4.34 -15.61 1.89
CA ILE A 212 5.09 -16.28 2.96
C ILE A 212 5.26 -17.76 2.58
N PRO A 213 6.49 -18.31 2.57
CA PRO A 213 6.74 -19.73 2.30
C PRO A 213 6.08 -20.64 3.34
N HIS A 214 5.62 -21.82 2.90
CA HIS A 214 5.01 -22.81 3.79
C HIS A 214 5.94 -23.30 4.91
N ALA A 215 7.25 -23.28 4.68
CA ALA A 215 8.26 -23.66 5.67
C ALA A 215 8.31 -22.72 6.89
N ARG A 216 7.69 -21.52 6.81
CA ARG A 216 7.63 -20.57 7.93
C ARG A 216 6.56 -20.90 8.97
N LEU A 217 5.68 -21.86 8.66
CA LEU A 217 4.68 -22.34 9.60
C LEU A 217 5.33 -23.32 10.58
N ILE A 218 5.47 -22.90 11.83
CA ILE A 218 6.07 -23.72 12.88
C ILE A 218 5.02 -24.10 13.94
N THR A 219 5.22 -25.24 14.57
CA THR A 219 4.44 -25.63 15.74
C THR A 219 5.08 -25.04 16.99
N LEU A 220 4.27 -24.45 17.86
CA LEU A 220 4.77 -23.88 19.12
C LEU A 220 5.01 -25.02 20.14
N TYR A 221 6.26 -25.21 20.56
CA TYR A 221 6.68 -26.23 21.53
C TYR A 221 5.80 -26.37 22.80
N PRO A 222 5.36 -25.30 23.51
CA PRO A 222 4.49 -25.46 24.69
C PRO A 222 3.12 -26.09 24.36
N HIS A 223 2.75 -26.10 23.08
CA HIS A 223 1.49 -26.60 22.57
C HIS A 223 1.64 -27.96 21.90
N THR A 224 2.65 -28.76 22.22
CA THR A 224 2.84 -30.10 21.63
C THR A 224 2.69 -31.24 22.64
N VAL A 225 2.34 -32.43 22.15
CA VAL A 225 2.32 -33.70 22.86
C VAL A 225 2.89 -34.82 21.98
N PRO A 226 3.59 -35.82 22.53
CA PRO A 226 4.06 -36.96 21.77
C PRO A 226 2.88 -37.79 21.25
N PHE A 227 2.95 -38.20 19.99
CA PHE A 227 1.95 -39.07 19.38
C PHE A 227 2.36 -40.53 19.55
N PHE A 228 1.55 -41.34 20.26
CA PHE A 228 1.80 -42.77 20.46
C PHE A 228 3.26 -43.10 20.83
N GLU A 229 3.83 -42.38 21.80
CA GLU A 229 5.23 -42.54 22.27
C GLU A 229 6.32 -42.36 21.20
N SER A 230 5.97 -41.89 20.00
CA SER A 230 6.91 -41.63 18.92
C SER A 230 7.65 -40.29 19.09
N THR A 231 8.73 -40.11 18.33
CA THR A 231 9.42 -38.82 18.19
C THR A 231 8.55 -37.73 17.54
N THR A 232 7.38 -38.09 17.01
CA THR A 232 6.47 -37.17 16.34
C THR A 232 5.65 -36.40 17.36
N GLN A 233 5.72 -35.08 17.31
CA GLN A 233 4.97 -34.18 18.18
C GLN A 233 3.76 -33.59 17.44
N ILE A 234 2.59 -33.62 18.07
CA ILE A 234 1.34 -33.06 17.54
C ILE A 234 0.89 -31.92 18.42
N SER A 235 0.19 -30.94 17.85
CA SER A 235 -0.45 -29.87 18.62
C SER A 235 -1.48 -30.38 19.63
N LYS A 236 -1.41 -29.91 20.88
CA LYS A 236 -2.44 -30.08 21.92
C LYS A 236 -3.82 -29.65 21.42
N MET A 237 -3.87 -28.63 20.57
CA MET A 237 -5.13 -28.16 20.00
C MET A 237 -5.69 -29.14 18.96
N ALA A 238 -4.83 -29.80 18.18
CA ALA A 238 -5.28 -30.86 17.28
C ALA A 238 -5.89 -32.01 18.08
N VAL A 239 -5.28 -32.41 19.20
CA VAL A 239 -5.86 -33.42 20.11
C VAL A 239 -7.23 -32.99 20.61
N PHE A 240 -7.37 -31.74 21.08
CA PHE A 240 -8.65 -31.19 21.51
C PHE A 240 -9.74 -31.27 20.43
N TRP A 241 -9.42 -30.85 19.19
CA TRP A 241 -10.39 -30.90 18.08
C TRP A 241 -10.74 -32.33 17.66
N ILE A 242 -9.79 -33.25 17.69
CA ILE A 242 -10.05 -34.67 17.42
C ILE A 242 -10.99 -35.23 18.48
N SER A 243 -10.69 -35.01 19.76
CA SER A 243 -11.55 -35.45 20.88
C SER A 243 -12.95 -34.87 20.79
N LEU A 244 -13.07 -33.58 20.46
CA LEU A 244 -14.36 -32.93 20.24
C LEU A 244 -15.10 -33.53 19.04
N THR A 245 -14.40 -33.80 17.94
CA THR A 245 -14.99 -34.42 16.74
C THR A 245 -15.52 -35.81 17.03
N ILE A 246 -14.77 -36.63 17.79
CA ILE A 246 -15.19 -37.96 18.23
C ILE A 246 -16.41 -37.86 19.16
N LEU A 247 -16.39 -36.94 20.13
CA LEU A 247 -17.49 -36.72 21.06
C LEU A 247 -18.78 -36.30 20.34
N VAL A 248 -18.69 -35.31 19.45
CA VAL A 248 -19.83 -34.83 18.65
C VAL A 248 -20.31 -35.94 17.70
N GLY A 249 -19.40 -36.67 17.06
CA GLY A 249 -19.72 -37.81 16.21
C GLY A 249 -20.48 -38.90 16.97
N TYR A 250 -20.07 -39.21 18.21
CA TYR A 250 -20.74 -40.19 19.06
C TYR A 250 -22.20 -39.82 19.36
N TYR A 251 -22.49 -38.54 19.61
CA TYR A 251 -23.85 -38.08 19.93
C TYR A 251 -24.73 -37.83 18.70
N LEU A 252 -24.16 -37.54 17.53
CA LEU A 252 -24.92 -37.14 16.34
C LEU A 252 -25.03 -38.23 15.27
N LEU A 253 -24.14 -39.24 15.26
CA LEU A 253 -24.16 -40.29 14.26
C LEU A 253 -25.01 -41.49 14.73
N PRO A 254 -25.86 -42.06 13.85
CA PRO A 254 -26.56 -43.31 14.15
C PRO A 254 -25.57 -44.44 14.45
N GLU A 255 -25.93 -45.37 15.35
CA GLU A 255 -25.11 -46.56 15.71
C GLU A 255 -24.57 -47.35 14.50
N ARG A 256 -25.23 -47.25 13.34
CA ARG A 256 -24.82 -47.86 12.07
C ARG A 256 -23.48 -47.33 11.52
N TRP A 257 -22.91 -46.29 12.11
CA TRP A 257 -21.62 -45.70 11.72
C TRP A 257 -20.48 -46.11 12.66
N ALA A 258 -20.71 -47.10 13.54
CA ALA A 258 -19.64 -47.69 14.34
C ALA A 258 -18.56 -48.28 13.42
N LEU A 259 -17.36 -47.71 13.49
CA LEU A 259 -16.20 -48.14 12.73
C LEU A 259 -15.50 -49.28 13.48
N ASP A 260 -15.08 -50.31 12.75
CA ASP A 260 -14.15 -51.31 13.29
C ASP A 260 -12.85 -50.65 13.79
N SER A 261 -12.10 -51.34 14.65
CA SER A 261 -10.89 -50.80 15.30
C SER A 261 -9.86 -50.25 14.30
N VAL A 262 -9.65 -50.92 13.17
CA VAL A 262 -8.70 -50.48 12.13
C VAL A 262 -9.16 -49.18 11.46
N SER A 263 -10.44 -49.11 11.10
CA SER A 263 -11.05 -47.93 10.48
C SER A 263 -11.08 -46.73 11.44
N SER A 264 -11.27 -46.99 12.74
CA SER A 264 -11.19 -45.98 13.79
C SER A 264 -9.79 -45.39 13.93
N ILE A 265 -8.74 -46.23 13.93
CA ILE A 265 -7.35 -45.77 13.95
C ILE A 265 -7.03 -44.94 12.70
N ALA A 266 -7.43 -45.41 11.52
CA ALA A 266 -7.25 -44.69 10.27
C ALA A 266 -7.94 -43.31 10.28
N ALA A 267 -9.16 -43.24 10.82
CA ALA A 267 -9.90 -41.99 10.96
C ALA A 267 -9.20 -41.01 11.91
N VAL A 268 -8.66 -41.49 13.05
CA VAL A 268 -7.90 -40.64 13.98
C VAL A 268 -6.63 -40.09 13.32
N ILE A 269 -5.87 -40.93 12.61
CA ILE A 269 -4.67 -40.50 11.87
C ILE A 269 -5.03 -39.45 10.81
N LEU A 270 -6.13 -39.66 10.08
CA LEU A 270 -6.62 -38.69 9.10
C LEU A 270 -7.00 -37.36 9.76
N LEU A 271 -7.70 -37.39 10.89
CA LEU A 271 -8.07 -36.18 11.63
C LEU A 271 -6.85 -35.44 12.18
N VAL A 272 -5.83 -36.16 12.68
CA VAL A 272 -4.53 -35.58 13.03
C VAL A 272 -3.93 -34.85 11.84
N PHE A 273 -3.88 -35.49 10.68
CA PHE A 273 -3.34 -34.87 9.47
C PHE A 273 -4.14 -33.62 9.08
N ILE A 274 -5.47 -33.67 9.17
CA ILE A 274 -6.35 -32.53 8.86
C ILE A 274 -6.09 -31.35 9.81
N PHE A 275 -6.15 -31.59 11.12
CA PHE A 275 -6.09 -30.53 12.13
C PHE A 275 -4.67 -30.01 12.38
N ASP A 276 -3.66 -30.87 12.31
CA ASP A 276 -2.29 -30.46 12.56
C ASP A 276 -1.58 -30.00 11.27
N VAL A 277 -1.85 -30.59 10.11
CA VAL A 277 -1.10 -30.28 8.88
C VAL A 277 -1.92 -29.47 7.88
N TRP A 278 -3.10 -29.96 7.49
CA TRP A 278 -3.83 -29.41 6.37
C TRP A 278 -4.50 -28.06 6.67
N LEU A 279 -5.27 -27.95 7.76
CA LEU A 279 -5.99 -26.72 8.13
C LEU A 279 -5.03 -25.55 8.41
N PRO A 280 -3.94 -25.71 9.18
CA PRO A 280 -2.97 -24.63 9.38
C PRO A 280 -2.31 -24.15 8.09
N ARG A 281 -2.06 -25.08 7.14
CA ARG A 281 -1.55 -24.73 5.81
C ARG A 281 -2.60 -24.01 4.97
N ALA A 282 -3.87 -24.41 5.05
CA ALA A 282 -4.96 -23.74 4.36
C ALA A 282 -5.12 -22.28 4.85
N VAL A 283 -4.99 -22.04 6.16
CA VAL A 283 -4.97 -20.67 6.72
C VAL A 283 -3.81 -19.85 6.16
N LEU A 284 -2.62 -20.43 6.06
CA LEU A 284 -1.47 -19.77 5.44
C LEU A 284 -1.70 -19.44 3.95
N VAL A 285 -2.35 -20.33 3.20
CA VAL A 285 -2.74 -20.07 1.81
C VAL A 285 -3.69 -18.88 1.75
N LEU A 286 -4.68 -18.80 2.63
CA LEU A 286 -5.60 -17.65 2.69
C LEU A 286 -4.87 -16.34 3.00
N ILE A 287 -3.92 -16.35 3.93
CA ILE A 287 -3.05 -15.18 4.20
C ILE A 287 -2.29 -14.78 2.93
N ASN A 288 -1.71 -15.73 2.21
CA ASN A 288 -1.00 -15.46 0.97
C ASN A 288 -1.91 -14.93 -0.14
N ILE A 289 -3.16 -15.40 -0.22
CA ILE A 289 -4.18 -14.86 -1.13
C ILE A 289 -4.49 -13.41 -0.77
N LEU A 290 -4.63 -13.08 0.52
CA LEU A 290 -4.86 -11.71 0.98
C LEU A 290 -3.68 -10.78 0.65
N ILE A 291 -2.44 -11.23 0.84
CA ILE A 291 -1.24 -10.46 0.47
C ILE A 291 -1.23 -10.21 -1.04
N ARG A 292 -1.48 -11.23 -1.86
CA ARG A 292 -1.57 -11.09 -3.32
C ARG A 292 -2.70 -10.16 -3.74
N PHE A 293 -3.86 -10.25 -3.07
CA PHE A 293 -4.98 -9.36 -3.31
C PHE A 293 -4.62 -7.91 -2.96
N ARG A 294 -3.96 -7.65 -1.82
CA ARG A 294 -3.48 -6.30 -1.46
C ARG A 294 -2.51 -5.76 -2.49
N MET A 295 -1.55 -6.56 -2.94
CA MET A 295 -0.61 -6.15 -3.98
C MET A 295 -1.35 -5.83 -5.27
N TRP A 296 -2.17 -6.75 -5.76
CA TRP A 296 -2.93 -6.55 -6.98
C TRP A 296 -3.84 -5.31 -6.91
N PHE A 297 -4.62 -5.17 -5.83
CA PHE A 297 -5.53 -4.05 -5.62
C PHE A 297 -4.78 -2.73 -5.42
N GLY A 298 -3.64 -2.77 -4.71
CA GLY A 298 -2.73 -1.64 -4.55
C GLY A 298 -2.08 -1.20 -5.86
N THR A 299 -1.74 -2.15 -6.74
CA THR A 299 -1.19 -1.87 -8.07
C THR A 299 -2.26 -1.55 -9.13
N LYS A 300 -3.55 -1.75 -8.81
CA LYS A 300 -4.65 -1.52 -9.75
C LYS A 300 -4.81 -0.01 -9.93
N LYS A 301 -4.03 0.53 -10.88
CA LYS A 301 -4.00 1.94 -11.27
C LYS A 301 -5.44 2.42 -11.48
N PHE A 302 -5.78 3.58 -10.93
CA PHE A 302 -7.00 4.26 -11.35
C PHE A 302 -6.81 4.66 -12.81
N HIS A 303 -7.34 3.85 -13.72
CA HIS A 303 -7.37 4.19 -15.13
C HIS A 303 -8.21 5.46 -15.30
N PHE A 304 -7.50 6.55 -15.57
CA PHE A 304 -8.06 7.76 -16.12
C PHE A 304 -8.41 7.46 -17.59
N ARG A 305 -9.71 7.24 -17.86
CA ARG A 305 -10.29 7.44 -19.18
C ARG A 305 -10.98 8.80 -19.18
#